data_AF-A0A0F9QDT6-F1
#
_entry.id   AF-A0A0F9QDT6-F1
#
_cell.length_a   1.000
_cell.length_b   1.000
_cell.length_c   1.000
_cell.angle_alpha   90.00
_cell.angle_beta   90.00
_cell.angle_gamma   90.00
#
_symmetry.space_group_name_H-M   'P 1'
#
loop_
_entity.id
_entity.type
_entity.pdbx_description
1 polymer ?
#
loop_
_entity_poly.entity_id
_entity_poly.type
_entity_poly.pdbx_seq_one_letter_code
_entity_poly.pdbx_strand_id
1 'polypeptide(L)'
;MNTVFMTIGFSGSGKSTYAKEYVKYHPDTRIVSPDAFRTMFNGEYKYLPEMDDVITQSTFDAAENLLQAGYNVIIDCGNLTKADDRRGKWKNLHADKFVAFLMPTHKPVDWYVKRRKRKPHRKMDLVTLVETEMRAFEPPTLDEFDEIVRIK
;
A
#
# COMPACT_ATOMS: atom_id res chain seq x y z
N MET A 1 19.87 4.46 9.41
CA MET A 1 19.47 3.91 8.11
C MET A 1 17.98 3.70 8.14
N ASN A 2 17.21 4.42 7.33
CA ASN A 2 15.75 4.33 7.28
C ASN A 2 15.30 3.60 5.99
N THR A 3 14.21 2.84 6.09
CA THR A 3 13.69 2.02 4.98
C THR A 3 12.22 2.33 4.72
N VAL A 4 11.90 2.51 3.44
CA VAL A 4 10.51 2.55 2.97
C VAL A 4 10.14 1.17 2.43
N PHE A 5 9.19 0.53 3.08
CA PHE A 5 8.55 -0.69 2.63
C PHE A 5 7.27 -0.34 1.86
N MET A 6 7.06 -0.92 0.69
CA MET A 6 5.82 -0.77 -0.07
C MET A 6 5.10 -2.11 -0.13
N THR A 7 3.87 -2.17 0.39
CA THR A 7 3.02 -3.35 0.14
C THR A 7 2.56 -3.34 -1.30
N ILE A 8 2.65 -4.46 -2.01
CA ILE A 8 2.22 -4.58 -3.41
C ILE A 8 1.26 -5.76 -3.52
N GLY A 9 0.05 -5.52 -4.00
CA GLY A 9 -0.91 -6.58 -4.33
C GLY A 9 -2.36 -6.18 -4.20
N PHE A 10 -3.25 -7.11 -4.52
CA PHE A 10 -4.68 -6.83 -4.72
C PHE A 10 -5.47 -6.61 -3.43
N SER A 11 -6.63 -6.00 -3.55
CA SER A 11 -7.65 -5.94 -2.50
C SER A 11 -7.95 -7.36 -2.00
N GLY A 12 -7.88 -7.58 -0.68
CA GLY A 12 -8.05 -8.92 -0.08
C GLY A 12 -6.79 -9.81 -0.03
N SER A 13 -5.66 -9.37 -0.59
CA SER A 13 -4.40 -10.14 -0.56
C SER A 13 -3.74 -10.25 0.81
N GLY A 14 -4.10 -9.37 1.76
CA GLY A 14 -3.60 -9.39 3.14
C GLY A 14 -2.59 -8.29 3.49
N LYS A 15 -2.34 -7.31 2.61
CA LYS A 15 -1.41 -6.18 2.82
C LYS A 15 -1.45 -5.58 4.23
N SER A 16 -2.59 -5.00 4.61
CA SER A 16 -2.77 -4.36 5.92
C SER A 16 -2.66 -5.33 7.09
N THR A 17 -3.00 -6.60 6.90
CA THR A 17 -2.80 -7.64 7.92
C THR A 17 -1.32 -7.89 8.11
N TYR A 18 -0.58 -8.10 7.02
CA TYR A 18 0.87 -8.31 7.07
C TYR A 18 1.61 -7.10 7.65
N ALA A 19 1.28 -5.87 7.21
CA ALA A 19 1.89 -4.66 7.75
C ALA A 19 1.70 -4.53 9.27
N LYS A 20 0.49 -4.83 9.76
CA LYS A 20 0.18 -4.82 11.21
C LYS A 20 0.91 -5.88 11.99
N GLU A 21 1.10 -7.08 11.43
CA GLU A 21 1.92 -8.10 12.09
C GLU A 21 3.40 -7.71 12.06
N TYR A 22 3.91 -7.20 10.94
CA TYR A 22 5.31 -6.81 10.79
C TYR A 22 5.75 -5.81 11.87
N VAL A 23 4.98 -4.74 12.10
CA VAL A 23 5.35 -3.70 13.08
C VAL A 23 5.31 -4.17 14.53
N LYS A 24 4.64 -5.29 14.85
CA LYS A 24 4.72 -5.89 16.20
C LYS A 24 6.11 -6.44 16.49
N TYR A 25 6.79 -6.92 15.46
CA TYR A 25 8.14 -7.50 15.57
C TYR A 25 9.24 -6.51 15.17
N HIS A 26 8.88 -5.35 14.59
CA HIS A 26 9.79 -4.29 14.17
C HIS A 26 9.33 -2.95 14.78
N PRO A 27 9.67 -2.69 16.06
CA PRO A 27 9.11 -1.57 16.84
C PRO A 27 9.59 -0.19 16.36
N ASP A 28 10.60 -0.12 15.49
CA ASP A 28 11.09 1.07 14.80
C ASP A 28 10.36 1.35 13.47
N THR A 29 9.35 0.55 13.13
CA THR A 29 8.60 0.66 11.88
C THR A 29 7.19 1.19 12.12
N ARG A 30 6.70 2.08 11.26
CA ARG A 30 5.36 2.68 11.33
C ARG A 30 4.59 2.45 10.02
N ILE A 31 3.27 2.30 10.13
CA ILE A 31 2.39 2.11 8.97
C ILE A 31 1.79 3.45 8.60
N VAL A 32 1.88 3.81 7.33
CA VAL A 32 1.23 4.97 6.74
C VAL A 32 0.33 4.49 5.60
N SER A 33 -0.95 4.80 5.66
CA SER A 33 -1.95 4.28 4.71
C SER A 33 -2.88 5.38 4.21
N PRO A 34 -2.96 5.63 2.90
CA PRO A 34 -3.98 6.52 2.32
C PRO A 34 -5.41 6.14 2.72
N ASP A 35 -5.70 4.85 2.91
CA ASP A 35 -7.02 4.39 3.34
C ASP A 35 -7.32 4.73 4.80
N ALA A 36 -6.29 4.81 5.66
CA ALA A 36 -6.42 5.31 7.02
C ALA A 36 -6.70 6.82 7.03
N PHE A 37 -5.98 7.60 6.21
CA PHE A 37 -6.25 9.04 6.04
C PHE A 37 -7.65 9.31 5.50
N ARG A 38 -8.12 8.55 4.50
CA ARG A 38 -9.50 8.62 4.00
C ARG A 38 -10.51 8.42 5.11
N THR A 39 -10.30 7.40 5.95
CA THR A 39 -11.19 7.09 7.07
C THR A 39 -11.16 8.20 8.12
N MET A 40 -9.98 8.74 8.42
CA MET A 40 -9.79 9.79 9.41
C MET A 40 -10.46 11.10 8.98
N PHE A 41 -10.31 11.51 7.72
CA PHE A 41 -10.85 12.77 7.22
C PHE A 41 -12.36 12.73 7.02
N ASN A 42 -12.91 11.58 6.60
CA ASN A 42 -14.32 11.45 6.28
C ASN A 42 -15.16 10.84 7.43
N GLY A 43 -14.53 10.42 8.53
CA GLY A 43 -15.16 9.65 9.62
C GLY A 43 -15.48 8.18 9.25
N GLU A 44 -15.47 7.86 7.95
CA GLU A 44 -15.67 6.52 7.41
C GLU A 44 -14.80 6.30 6.17
N TYR A 45 -14.61 5.03 5.78
CA TYR A 45 -13.90 4.74 4.54
C TYR A 45 -14.76 5.11 3.32
N LYS A 46 -14.45 6.26 2.72
CA LYS A 46 -15.09 6.74 1.50
C LYS A 46 -14.04 7.27 0.52
N TYR A 47 -14.13 6.85 -0.74
CA TYR A 47 -13.31 7.41 -1.81
C TYR A 47 -13.99 8.65 -2.36
N LEU A 48 -13.33 9.80 -2.19
CA LEU A 48 -13.75 11.10 -2.69
C LEU A 48 -12.64 11.59 -3.64
N PRO A 49 -12.86 11.57 -4.97
CA PRO A 49 -11.86 12.03 -5.94
C PRO A 49 -11.31 13.43 -5.64
N GLU A 50 -12.16 14.34 -5.18
CA GLU A 50 -11.82 15.71 -4.81
C GLU A 50 -10.85 15.82 -3.62
N MET A 51 -10.72 14.75 -2.82
CA MET A 51 -9.81 14.69 -1.68
C MET A 51 -8.52 13.93 -1.99
N ASP A 52 -8.39 13.31 -3.18
CA ASP A 52 -7.33 12.32 -3.44
C ASP A 52 -5.93 12.94 -3.38
N ASP A 53 -5.77 14.18 -3.85
CA ASP A 53 -4.52 14.93 -3.77
C ASP A 53 -4.17 15.26 -2.32
N VAL A 54 -5.14 15.74 -1.53
CA VAL A 54 -4.94 16.07 -0.11
C VAL A 54 -4.56 14.81 0.68
N ILE A 55 -5.25 13.68 0.42
CA ILE A 55 -4.94 12.39 1.04
C ILE A 55 -3.54 11.92 0.65
N THR A 56 -3.18 12.04 -0.63
CA THR A 56 -1.86 11.63 -1.12
C THR A 56 -0.76 12.46 -0.48
N GLN A 57 -0.90 13.79 -0.46
CA GLN A 57 0.07 14.69 0.17
C GLN A 57 0.17 14.45 1.68
N SER A 58 -0.96 14.31 2.38
CA SER A 58 -0.97 14.01 3.82
C SER A 58 -0.28 12.68 4.15
N THR A 59 -0.45 11.68 3.28
CA THR A 59 0.23 10.38 3.41
C THR A 59 1.74 10.55 3.20
N PHE A 60 2.13 11.30 2.17
CA PHE A 60 3.52 11.58 1.86
C PHE A 60 4.21 12.32 3.02
N ASP A 61 3.63 13.42 3.49
CA ASP A 61 4.19 14.23 4.58
C ASP A 61 4.31 13.44 5.88
N ALA A 62 3.33 12.58 6.18
CA ALA A 62 3.41 11.71 7.35
C ALA A 62 4.55 10.69 7.24
N ALA A 63 4.74 10.09 6.06
CA ALA A 63 5.86 9.17 5.83
C ALA A 63 7.21 9.90 5.93
N GLU A 64 7.34 11.06 5.31
CA GLU A 64 8.55 11.88 5.32
C GLU A 64 8.94 12.30 6.74
N ASN A 65 7.99 12.80 7.54
CA ASN A 65 8.24 13.17 8.94
C ASN A 65 8.71 11.98 9.80
N LEU A 66 8.16 10.78 9.56
CA LEU A 66 8.58 9.57 10.27
C LEU A 66 10.00 9.14 9.89
N LEU A 67 10.34 9.22 8.60
CA LEU A 67 11.69 8.92 8.10
C LEU A 67 12.73 9.90 8.67
N GLN A 68 12.40 11.20 8.73
CA GLN A 68 13.24 12.24 9.33
C GLN A 68 13.42 12.04 10.84
N ALA A 69 12.41 11.52 11.53
CA ALA A 69 12.49 11.12 12.93
C ALA A 69 13.24 9.79 13.15
N GLY A 70 13.77 9.16 12.09
CA GLY A 70 14.59 7.95 12.16
C GLY A 70 13.79 6.64 12.18
N TYR A 71 12.49 6.67 11.91
CA TYR A 71 11.68 5.46 11.78
C TYR A 71 11.73 4.87 10.37
N ASN A 72 11.47 3.57 10.28
CA ASN A 72 11.10 2.94 9.02
C ASN A 72 9.61 3.13 8.74
N VAL A 73 9.22 3.13 7.47
CA VAL A 73 7.83 3.35 7.07
C VAL A 73 7.34 2.24 6.15
N ILE A 74 6.16 1.69 6.44
CA ILE A 74 5.39 0.86 5.51
C ILE A 74 4.31 1.72 4.87
N ILE A 75 4.38 1.89 3.55
CA ILE A 75 3.30 2.46 2.74
C ILE A 75 2.28 1.35 2.43
N ASP A 76 1.23 1.27 3.25
CA ASP A 76 0.16 0.27 3.13
C ASP A 76 -0.93 0.74 2.16
N CYS A 77 -0.73 0.42 0.89
CA CYS A 77 -1.70 0.57 -0.18
C CYS A 77 -1.43 -0.43 -1.33
N GLY A 78 -2.19 -0.37 -2.43
CA GLY A 78 -2.11 -1.36 -3.50
C GLY A 78 -0.79 -1.38 -4.29
N ASN A 79 -0.17 -0.22 -4.53
CA ASN A 79 1.09 -0.03 -5.28
C ASN A 79 1.23 -0.89 -6.55
N LEU A 80 0.15 -0.97 -7.34
CA LEU A 80 0.00 -1.94 -8.43
C LEU A 80 0.80 -1.59 -9.68
N THR A 81 1.00 -0.31 -9.96
CA THR A 81 1.64 0.23 -11.16
C THR A 81 3.04 0.77 -10.84
N LYS A 82 3.89 0.88 -11.87
CA LYS A 82 5.31 1.24 -11.78
C LYS A 82 5.62 2.60 -11.17
N ALA A 83 6.93 2.85 -11.03
CA ALA A 83 7.54 4.10 -10.61
C ALA A 83 6.82 5.33 -11.18
N ASP A 84 6.55 5.41 -12.48
CA ASP A 84 6.00 6.66 -13.04
C ASP A 84 4.55 6.97 -12.63
N ASP A 85 3.84 6.05 -11.95
CA ASP A 85 2.48 6.25 -11.46
C ASP A 85 2.40 6.15 -9.93
N ARG A 86 2.12 4.96 -9.38
CA ARG A 86 1.82 4.82 -7.94
C ARG A 86 3.07 4.63 -7.10
N ARG A 87 4.01 3.82 -7.56
CA ARG A 87 5.20 3.49 -6.77
C ARG A 87 6.18 4.66 -6.69
N GLY A 88 6.35 5.44 -7.75
CA GLY A 88 7.37 6.49 -7.76
C GLY A 88 6.96 7.75 -7.03
N LYS A 89 5.65 7.98 -6.79
CA LYS A 89 5.21 8.98 -5.79
C LYS A 89 5.93 8.77 -4.46
N TRP A 90 6.01 7.52 -4.01
CA TRP A 90 6.68 7.16 -2.76
C TRP A 90 8.20 7.11 -2.89
N LYS A 91 8.74 7.00 -4.10
CA LYS A 91 10.20 7.05 -4.36
C LYS A 91 10.81 8.42 -4.15
N ASN A 92 9.98 9.46 -4.10
CA ASN A 92 10.42 10.81 -3.76
C ASN A 92 10.63 11.03 -2.25
N LEU A 93 10.29 10.03 -1.41
CA LEU A 93 10.59 10.07 0.02
C LEU A 93 12.10 9.95 0.26
N HIS A 94 12.63 10.68 1.23
CA HIS A 94 14.05 10.62 1.57
C HIS A 94 14.34 9.40 2.45
N ALA A 95 14.64 8.27 1.80
CA ALA A 95 14.96 7.01 2.45
C ALA A 95 16.26 6.40 1.92
N ASP A 96 17.00 5.69 2.77
CA ASP A 96 18.23 5.00 2.39
C ASP A 96 17.97 3.73 1.57
N LYS A 97 16.80 3.09 1.77
CA LYS A 97 16.43 1.83 1.12
C LYS A 97 14.93 1.77 0.82
N PHE A 98 14.60 1.13 -0.29
CA PHE A 98 13.24 0.78 -0.68
C PHE A 98 13.06 -0.73 -0.85
N VAL A 99 12.06 -1.28 -0.17
CA VAL A 99 11.76 -2.72 -0.18
C VAL A 99 10.32 -2.98 -0.60
N ALA A 100 10.11 -3.92 -1.51
CA ALA A 100 8.78 -4.36 -1.90
C ALA A 100 8.33 -5.55 -1.06
N PHE A 101 7.18 -5.44 -0.41
CA PHE A 101 6.43 -6.57 0.16
C PHE A 101 5.40 -7.04 -0.87
N LEU A 102 5.77 -8.03 -1.69
CA LEU A 102 4.92 -8.58 -2.72
C LEU A 102 3.98 -9.63 -2.13
N MET A 103 2.69 -9.30 -2.04
CA MET A 103 1.64 -10.21 -1.62
C MET A 103 1.37 -11.28 -2.69
N PRO A 104 0.63 -12.36 -2.38
CA PRO A 104 0.21 -13.31 -3.40
C PRO A 104 -0.60 -12.62 -4.51
N THR A 105 -0.11 -12.70 -5.76
CA THR A 105 -0.76 -12.15 -6.98
C THR A 105 -1.22 -13.23 -7.97
N HIS A 106 -1.03 -14.51 -7.64
CA HIS A 106 -1.32 -15.66 -8.51
C HIS A 106 -2.62 -16.39 -8.14
N LYS A 107 -3.36 -15.92 -7.13
CA LYS A 107 -4.58 -16.60 -6.68
C LYS A 107 -5.75 -16.24 -7.62
N PRO A 108 -6.79 -17.10 -7.73
CA PRO A 108 -7.99 -16.74 -8.47
C PRO A 108 -8.76 -15.59 -7.77
N VAL A 109 -9.54 -14.81 -8.53
CA VAL A 109 -10.30 -13.64 -8.03
C VAL A 109 -11.12 -13.99 -6.78
N ASP A 110 -11.84 -15.11 -6.81
CA ASP A 110 -12.66 -15.58 -5.69
C ASP A 110 -11.90 -15.74 -4.37
N TRP A 111 -10.61 -16.08 -4.44
CA TRP A 111 -9.78 -16.21 -3.23
C TRP A 111 -9.61 -14.85 -2.54
N TYR A 112 -9.38 -13.79 -3.32
CA TYR A 112 -9.26 -12.42 -2.80
C TYR A 112 -10.60 -11.90 -2.27
N VAL A 113 -11.68 -12.14 -3.03
CA VAL A 113 -13.04 -11.71 -2.67
C VAL A 113 -13.49 -12.36 -1.37
N LYS A 114 -13.34 -13.68 -1.22
CA LYS A 114 -13.72 -14.42 0.00
C LYS A 114 -12.98 -13.94 1.25
N ARG A 115 -11.72 -13.52 1.11
CA ARG A 115 -10.91 -13.03 2.23
C ARG A 115 -11.25 -11.61 2.65
N ARG A 116 -11.85 -10.82 1.76
CA ARG A 116 -12.13 -9.43 2.05
C ARG A 116 -13.38 -9.30 2.93
N LYS A 117 -13.16 -9.08 4.22
CA LYS A 117 -14.23 -8.89 5.22
C LYS A 117 -15.05 -7.60 5.01
N ARG A 118 -14.48 -6.58 4.36
CA ARG A 118 -15.15 -5.29 4.09
C ARG A 118 -15.71 -5.26 2.67
N LYS A 119 -17.01 -4.98 2.53
CA LYS A 119 -17.60 -4.66 1.22
C LYS A 119 -16.93 -3.40 0.63
N PRO A 120 -16.79 -3.30 -0.70
CA PRO A 120 -16.25 -2.11 -1.34
C PRO A 120 -17.28 -1.00 -1.18
N HIS A 121 -16.83 0.18 -0.77
CA HIS A 121 -17.66 1.39 -0.72
C HIS A 121 -17.63 2.17 -2.05
N ARG A 122 -17.07 1.57 -3.10
CA ARG A 122 -17.22 2.07 -4.48
C ARG A 122 -18.55 1.55 -5.05
N LYS A 123 -19.11 2.24 -6.05
CA LYS A 123 -20.21 1.72 -6.89
C LYS A 123 -19.86 0.40 -7.61
N MET A 124 -18.59 -0.01 -7.57
CA MET A 124 -18.03 -1.20 -8.19
C MET A 124 -17.98 -2.36 -7.18
N ASP A 125 -18.44 -3.53 -7.61
CA ASP A 125 -18.37 -4.76 -6.82
C ASP A 125 -16.92 -5.27 -6.64
N LEU A 126 -16.74 -6.25 -5.73
CA LEU A 126 -15.41 -6.75 -5.37
C LEU A 126 -14.72 -7.51 -6.50
N VAL A 127 -15.49 -8.24 -7.30
CA VAL A 127 -14.94 -9.05 -8.41
C VAL A 127 -14.35 -8.07 -9.43
N THR A 128 -15.15 -7.11 -9.88
CA THR A 128 -14.73 -6.09 -10.85
C THR A 128 -13.54 -5.27 -10.34
N LEU A 129 -13.50 -4.94 -9.05
CA LEU A 129 -12.35 -4.26 -8.46
C LEU A 129 -11.08 -5.09 -8.57
N VAL A 130 -11.09 -6.34 -8.10
CA VAL A 130 -9.90 -7.20 -8.10
C VAL A 130 -9.45 -7.48 -9.53
N GLU A 131 -10.37 -7.73 -10.47
CA GLU A 131 -10.04 -7.89 -11.89
C GLU A 131 -9.37 -6.64 -12.48
N THR A 132 -9.85 -5.45 -12.12
CA THR A 132 -9.26 -4.19 -12.57
C THR A 132 -7.85 -4.00 -11.99
N GLU A 133 -7.65 -4.35 -10.72
CA GLU A 133 -6.34 -4.34 -10.08
C GLU A 133 -5.39 -5.35 -10.71
N MET A 134 -5.86 -6.55 -11.08
CA MET A 134 -5.08 -7.58 -11.77
C MET A 134 -4.68 -7.14 -13.18
N ARG A 135 -5.59 -6.50 -13.94
CA ARG A 135 -5.30 -5.96 -15.27
C ARG A 135 -4.26 -4.84 -15.23
N ALA A 136 -4.29 -4.02 -14.18
CA ALA A 136 -3.35 -2.91 -13.99
C ALA A 136 -2.02 -3.33 -13.32
N PHE A 137 -1.87 -4.59 -12.94
CA PHE A 137 -0.73 -5.04 -12.15
C PHE A 137 0.55 -5.11 -12.95
N GLU A 138 1.57 -4.41 -12.47
CA GLU A 138 2.93 -4.47 -12.95
C GLU A 138 3.84 -5.02 -11.83
N PRO A 139 4.48 -6.19 -12.02
CA PRO A 139 5.38 -6.76 -11.02
C PRO A 139 6.50 -5.78 -10.65
N PRO A 140 6.88 -5.69 -9.36
CA PRO A 140 8.06 -4.91 -8.97
C PRO A 140 9.33 -5.55 -9.54
N THR A 141 10.29 -4.71 -9.93
CA THR A 141 11.63 -5.14 -10.35
C THR A 141 12.72 -4.66 -9.39
N LEU A 142 13.93 -5.21 -9.52
CA LEU A 142 15.09 -4.73 -8.74
C LEU A 142 15.64 -3.39 -9.23
N ASP A 143 15.25 -2.95 -10.43
CA ASP A 143 15.51 -1.58 -10.87
C ASP A 143 14.64 -0.58 -10.07
N GLU A 144 13.48 -1.03 -9.60
CA GLU A 144 12.58 -0.24 -8.77
C GLU A 144 12.84 -0.41 -7.27
N PHE A 145 13.49 -1.48 -6.80
CA PHE A 145 13.61 -1.78 -5.37
C PHE A 145 14.94 -2.44 -5.04
N ASP A 146 15.51 -2.08 -3.90
CA ASP A 146 16.72 -2.73 -3.38
C ASP A 146 16.47 -4.19 -2.99
N GLU A 147 15.22 -4.52 -2.64
CA GLU A 147 14.81 -5.87 -2.27
C GLU A 147 13.33 -6.13 -2.57
N ILE A 148 13.01 -7.36 -2.96
CA ILE A 148 11.63 -7.83 -3.15
C ILE A 148 11.39 -9.05 -2.25
N VAL A 149 10.61 -8.86 -1.19
CA VAL A 149 10.20 -9.91 -0.26
C VAL A 149 8.85 -10.46 -0.69
N ARG A 150 8.80 -11.75 -1.02
CA ARG A 150 7.57 -12.45 -1.44
C ARG A 150 6.85 -13.02 -0.23
N ILE A 151 5.63 -12.55 0.02
CA ILE A 151 4.79 -13.01 1.13
C ILE A 151 3.89 -14.15 0.66
N LYS A 152 3.79 -15.20 1.49
CA LYS A 152 3.09 -16.46 1.18
C LYS A 152 1.61 -16.40 1.55
#